data_AF-A0A554VHG0-F1
#
_entry.id   AF-A0A554VHG0-F1
#
_cell.length_a   1.000
_cell.length_b   1.000
_cell.length_c   1.000
_cell.angle_alpha   90.00
_cell.angle_beta   90.00
_cell.angle_gamma   90.00
#
_symmetry.space_group_name_H-M   'P 1'
#
loop_
_entity.id
_entity.type
_entity.pdbx_description
1 polymer ?
#
loop_
_entity_poly.entity_id
_entity_poly.type
_entity_poly.pdbx_seq_one_letter_code
_entity_poly.pdbx_strand_id
1 'polypeptide(L)'
;MDRIARSVSHMLKLVDEFEKLEVGFRSLQEPFIDTISTHGKFVLTIFSAVAEMERNIIVERILAEQESARRRGAVIGRRKGLGQKAEAKAILAENYYRDEKNQLSISEIMKLVDINSKATLYKYLAHRGRRNCVICKTMFWDKDQDMHKSYCKKHINKRGKNNQN
;
A
#
# COMPACT_ATOMS: atom_id res chain seq x y z
N MET A 1 7.40 25.12 -21.60
CA MET A 1 6.61 23.89 -21.36
C MET A 1 6.50 23.50 -19.88
N ASP A 2 7.60 23.52 -19.12
CA ASP A 2 7.63 23.10 -17.69
C ASP A 2 6.73 23.91 -16.73
N ARG A 3 6.19 25.05 -17.20
CA ARG A 3 5.30 25.92 -16.41
C ARG A 3 3.82 25.57 -16.50
N ILE A 4 3.39 24.81 -17.51
CA ILE A 4 1.97 24.44 -17.71
C ILE A 4 1.71 22.98 -17.37
N ALA A 5 2.69 22.09 -17.60
CA ALA A 5 2.51 20.67 -17.38
C ALA A 5 3.73 19.97 -16.80
N ARG A 6 3.47 19.01 -15.90
CA ARG A 6 4.48 18.16 -15.26
C ARG A 6 4.98 16.97 -16.10
N SER A 7 4.39 16.76 -17.28
CA SER A 7 4.79 15.77 -18.28
C SER A 7 4.10 16.03 -19.61
N VAL A 8 4.61 15.51 -20.72
CA VAL A 8 3.97 15.62 -22.05
C VAL A 8 2.55 15.05 -22.03
N SER A 9 2.34 13.87 -21.43
CA SER A 9 1.00 13.29 -21.25
C SER A 9 0.05 14.19 -20.45
N HIS A 10 0.54 14.92 -19.45
CA HIS A 10 -0.28 15.89 -18.72
C HIS A 10 -0.63 17.08 -19.60
N MET A 11 0.31 17.54 -20.42
CA MET A 11 0.08 18.63 -21.37
C MET A 11 -1.02 18.27 -22.39
N LEU A 12 -1.02 17.04 -22.91
CA LEU A 12 -2.02 16.61 -23.88
C LEU A 12 -3.43 16.55 -23.29
N LYS A 13 -3.55 16.15 -22.02
CA LYS A 13 -4.82 16.22 -21.30
C LYS A 13 -5.31 17.66 -21.19
N LEU A 14 -4.42 18.59 -20.85
CA LEU A 14 -4.78 20.02 -20.80
C LEU A 14 -5.17 20.56 -22.18
N VAL A 15 -4.47 20.15 -23.24
CA VAL A 15 -4.80 20.54 -24.62
C VAL A 15 -6.18 20.00 -25.04
N ASP A 16 -6.47 18.73 -24.76
CA ASP A 16 -7.79 18.12 -25.02
C ASP A 16 -8.91 18.79 -24.20
N GLU A 17 -8.62 19.16 -22.96
CA GLU A 17 -9.54 19.94 -22.11
C GLU A 17 -9.78 21.34 -22.69
N PHE A 18 -8.73 22.03 -23.18
CA PHE A 18 -8.87 23.34 -23.82
C PHE A 18 -9.65 23.26 -25.13
N GLU A 19 -9.43 22.22 -25.94
CA GLU A 19 -10.17 22.03 -27.19
C GLU A 19 -11.66 21.84 -26.94
N LYS A 20 -12.05 21.09 -25.89
CA LYS A 20 -13.46 20.93 -25.46
C LYS A 20 -14.09 22.23 -24.97
N LEU A 21 -13.28 23.16 -24.49
CA LEU A 21 -13.70 24.49 -24.06
C LEU A 21 -13.60 25.53 -25.19
N GLU A 22 -13.28 25.09 -26.41
CA GLU A 22 -13.06 25.96 -27.57
C GLU A 22 -11.93 27.00 -27.35
N VAL A 23 -10.96 26.67 -26.49
CA VAL A 23 -9.80 27.51 -26.17
C VAL A 23 -8.58 27.05 -26.96
N GLY A 24 -7.99 27.96 -27.71
CA GLY A 24 -6.71 27.75 -28.39
C GLY A 24 -5.52 27.94 -27.45
N PHE A 25 -4.64 26.95 -27.38
CA PHE A 25 -3.33 27.01 -26.74
C PHE A 25 -2.22 27.24 -27.76
N ARG A 26 -1.34 28.21 -27.48
CA ARG A 26 -0.12 28.49 -28.26
C ARG A 26 1.03 28.83 -27.33
N SER A 27 2.19 28.21 -27.56
CA SER A 27 3.43 28.59 -26.88
C SER A 27 4.04 29.83 -27.57
N LEU A 28 4.38 30.84 -26.77
CA LEU A 28 5.08 32.04 -27.26
C LEU A 28 6.55 31.76 -27.57
N GLN A 29 7.15 30.84 -26.81
CA GLN A 29 8.57 30.51 -26.92
C GLN A 29 8.82 29.42 -27.97
N GLU A 30 7.87 28.51 -28.17
CA GLU A 30 7.93 27.46 -29.18
C GLU A 30 6.74 27.60 -30.14
N PRO A 31 6.84 28.42 -31.20
CA PRO A 31 5.72 28.73 -32.08
C PRO A 31 5.11 27.51 -32.80
N PHE A 32 5.86 26.41 -32.91
CA PHE A 32 5.39 25.14 -33.48
C PHE A 32 4.44 24.37 -32.53
N ILE A 33 4.36 24.76 -31.26
CA ILE A 33 3.41 24.25 -30.29
C ILE A 33 2.20 25.19 -30.29
N ASP A 34 1.23 24.83 -31.13
CA ASP A 34 0.00 25.58 -31.34
C ASP A 34 -1.14 24.61 -31.62
N THR A 35 -2.27 24.82 -30.97
CA THR A 35 -3.49 23.99 -31.14
C THR A 35 -4.51 24.66 -32.03
N ILE A 36 -4.25 25.88 -32.48
CA ILE A 36 -5.11 26.62 -33.40
C ILE A 36 -4.84 26.17 -34.84
N SER A 37 -3.58 25.98 -35.21
CA SER A 37 -3.19 25.51 -36.54
C SER A 37 -3.19 23.98 -36.68
N THR A 38 -3.60 23.48 -37.85
CA THR A 38 -3.54 22.04 -38.19
C THR A 38 -2.13 21.48 -38.11
N HIS A 39 -1.13 22.27 -38.50
CA HIS A 39 0.28 21.89 -38.39
C HIS A 39 0.72 21.73 -36.93
N GLY A 40 0.36 22.68 -36.05
CA GLY A 40 0.72 22.58 -34.64
C GLY A 40 0.03 21.40 -33.93
N LYS A 41 -1.25 21.12 -34.26
CA LYS A 41 -1.95 19.91 -33.79
C LYS A 41 -1.24 18.62 -34.24
N PHE A 42 -0.78 18.57 -35.48
CA PHE A 42 -0.02 17.42 -36.00
C PHE A 42 1.30 17.20 -35.25
N VAL A 43 2.08 18.28 -35.07
CA VAL A 43 3.35 18.24 -34.33
C VAL A 43 3.13 17.79 -32.88
N LEU A 44 2.10 18.30 -32.21
CA LEU A 44 1.71 17.87 -30.88
C LEU A 44 1.38 16.37 -30.84
N THR A 45 0.66 15.86 -31.84
CA THR A 45 0.31 14.43 -31.93
C THR A 45 1.54 13.55 -32.08
N ILE A 46 2.53 13.96 -32.89
CA ILE A 46 3.80 13.20 -33.01
C ILE A 46 4.54 13.19 -31.68
N PHE A 47 4.73 14.34 -31.04
CA PHE A 47 5.40 14.40 -29.73
C PHE A 47 4.66 13.60 -28.67
N SER A 48 3.33 13.50 -28.79
CA SER A 48 2.51 12.63 -27.93
C SER A 48 2.91 11.17 -28.08
N ALA A 49 2.95 10.68 -29.31
CA ALA A 49 3.29 9.30 -29.61
C ALA A 49 4.72 8.97 -29.14
N VAL A 50 5.66 9.89 -29.34
CA VAL A 50 7.05 9.73 -28.85
C VAL A 50 7.10 9.66 -27.33
N ALA A 51 6.45 10.60 -26.63
CA ALA A 51 6.46 10.60 -25.17
C ALA A 51 5.77 9.39 -24.55
N GLU A 52 4.72 8.87 -25.21
CA GLU A 52 4.08 7.62 -24.81
C GLU A 52 5.00 6.42 -25.01
N MET A 53 5.66 6.33 -26.17
CA MET A 53 6.65 5.29 -26.46
C MET A 53 7.78 5.27 -25.42
N GLU A 54 8.38 6.42 -25.11
CA GLU A 54 9.45 6.51 -24.11
C GLU A 54 8.99 6.05 -22.73
N ARG A 55 7.78 6.46 -22.31
CA ARG A 55 7.19 6.00 -21.04
C ARG A 55 7.03 4.49 -21.03
N ASN A 56 6.52 3.90 -22.11
CA ASN A 56 6.30 2.46 -22.21
C ASN A 56 7.63 1.71 -22.15
N ILE A 57 8.67 2.17 -22.85
CA ILE A 57 10.02 1.60 -22.78
C ILE A 57 10.58 1.62 -21.35
N ILE A 58 10.40 2.73 -20.62
CA ILE A 58 10.83 2.82 -19.21
C ILE A 58 10.09 1.81 -18.34
N VAL A 59 8.77 1.69 -18.51
CA VAL A 59 7.93 0.75 -17.75
C VAL A 59 8.35 -0.69 -18.05
N GLU A 60 8.52 -1.05 -19.32
CA GLU A 60 8.97 -2.37 -19.75
C GLU A 60 10.32 -2.74 -19.13
N ARG A 61 11.27 -1.80 -19.14
CA ARG A 61 12.58 -2.00 -18.50
C ARG A 61 12.44 -2.27 -17.00
N ILE A 62 11.66 -1.46 -16.28
CA ILE A 62 11.47 -1.63 -14.84
C ILE A 62 10.83 -2.98 -14.54
N LEU A 63 9.84 -3.41 -15.33
CA LEU A 63 9.20 -4.72 -15.15
C LEU A 63 10.19 -5.87 -15.38
N ALA A 64 11.00 -5.80 -16.43
CA ALA A 64 12.03 -6.79 -16.72
C ALA A 64 13.09 -6.86 -15.60
N GLU A 65 13.54 -5.70 -15.10
CA GLU A 65 14.47 -5.62 -13.96
C GLU A 65 13.85 -6.18 -12.68
N GLN A 66 12.58 -5.87 -12.42
CA GLN A 66 11.83 -6.35 -11.27
C GLN A 66 11.68 -7.88 -11.31
N GLU A 67 11.36 -8.44 -12.48
CA GLU A 67 11.27 -9.89 -12.67
C GLU A 67 12.64 -10.56 -12.49
N SER A 68 13.69 -9.98 -13.07
CA SER A 68 15.08 -10.45 -12.91
C SER A 68 15.49 -10.45 -11.44
N ALA A 69 15.13 -9.41 -10.67
CA ALA A 69 15.35 -9.36 -9.23
C ALA A 69 14.56 -10.45 -8.48
N ARG A 70 13.29 -10.68 -8.84
CA ARG A 70 12.49 -11.80 -8.27
C ARG A 70 13.15 -13.15 -8.53
N ARG A 71 13.66 -13.41 -9.74
CA ARG A 71 14.37 -14.66 -10.08
C ARG A 71 15.64 -14.86 -9.24
N ARG A 72 16.33 -13.77 -8.88
CA ARG A 72 17.46 -13.80 -7.93
C ARG A 72 17.05 -13.91 -6.46
N GLY A 73 15.76 -14.04 -6.15
CA GLY A 73 15.25 -14.16 -4.78
C GLY A 73 15.10 -12.84 -4.03
N ALA A 74 15.15 -11.68 -4.71
CA ALA A 74 14.91 -10.40 -4.06
C ALA A 74 13.47 -10.31 -3.53
N VAL A 75 13.32 -9.93 -2.26
CA VAL A 75 12.01 -9.66 -1.65
C VAL A 75 11.58 -8.24 -1.99
N ILE A 76 10.66 -8.11 -2.93
CA ILE A 76 10.14 -6.84 -3.42
C ILE A 76 8.91 -6.42 -2.59
N GLY A 77 8.84 -5.13 -2.24
CA GLY A 77 7.76 -4.57 -1.43
C GLY A 77 8.07 -4.56 0.07
N ARG A 78 7.04 -4.33 0.89
CA ARG A 78 7.21 -4.22 2.35
C ARG A 78 7.60 -5.57 2.94
N ARG A 79 8.72 -5.61 3.68
CA ARG A 79 9.15 -6.81 4.41
C ARG A 79 8.06 -7.29 5.37
N LYS A 80 7.87 -8.61 5.43
CA LYS A 80 6.95 -9.26 6.38
C LYS A 80 7.48 -9.12 7.80
N GLY A 81 6.56 -9.12 8.77
CA GLY A 81 6.89 -9.05 10.20
C GLY A 81 7.06 -7.62 10.73
N LEU A 82 7.55 -7.55 11.97
CA LEU A 82 7.89 -6.31 12.65
C LEU A 82 9.40 -6.09 12.58
N GLY A 83 9.82 -4.85 12.32
CA GLY A 83 11.22 -4.48 12.50
C GLY A 83 11.60 -4.47 13.99
N GLN A 84 12.88 -4.43 14.31
CA GLN A 84 13.38 -4.54 15.70
C GLN A 84 12.72 -3.52 16.67
N LYS A 85 12.62 -2.25 16.27
CA LYS A 85 11.95 -1.21 17.06
C LYS A 85 10.45 -1.49 17.25
N ALA A 86 9.80 -2.04 16.22
CA ALA A 86 8.38 -2.38 16.28
C ALA A 86 8.14 -3.62 17.15
N GLU A 87 9.07 -4.57 17.18
CA GLU A 87 9.00 -5.75 18.06
C GLU A 87 9.12 -5.33 19.54
N ALA A 88 10.05 -4.43 19.87
CA ALA A 88 10.18 -3.89 21.23
C ALA A 88 8.88 -3.21 21.69
N LYS A 89 8.27 -2.39 20.82
CA LYS A 89 6.95 -1.79 21.08
C LYS A 89 5.86 -2.86 21.22
N ALA A 90 5.89 -3.93 20.44
CA ALA A 90 4.92 -5.01 20.52
C ALA A 90 5.00 -5.79 21.84
N ILE A 91 6.20 -6.04 22.36
CA ILE A 91 6.43 -6.65 23.67
C ILE A 91 5.85 -5.76 24.78
N LEU A 92 6.17 -4.47 24.75
CA LEU A 92 5.68 -3.52 25.73
C LEU A 92 4.14 -3.40 25.71
N ALA A 93 3.56 -3.35 24.50
CA ALA A 93 2.12 -3.37 24.32
C ALA A 93 1.46 -4.65 24.85
N GLU A 94 2.08 -5.83 24.65
CA GLU A 94 1.59 -7.09 25.20
C GLU A 94 1.55 -7.06 26.73
N ASN A 95 2.62 -6.58 27.37
CA ASN A 95 2.71 -6.50 28.82
C ASN A 95 1.61 -5.62 29.41
N TYR A 96 1.43 -4.40 28.88
CA TYR A 96 0.37 -3.51 29.36
C TYR A 96 -1.03 -4.01 29.06
N TYR A 97 -1.23 -4.73 27.94
CA TYR A 97 -2.54 -5.24 27.57
C TYR A 97 -2.98 -6.45 28.41
N ARG A 98 -2.02 -7.30 28.84
CA ARG A 98 -2.29 -8.51 29.63
C ARG A 98 -2.36 -8.28 31.13
N ASP A 99 -1.78 -7.20 31.61
CA ASP A 99 -1.72 -6.91 33.03
C ASP A 99 -3.10 -6.54 33.58
N GLU A 100 -3.77 -7.51 34.20
CA GLU A 100 -5.11 -7.34 34.80
C GLU A 100 -5.11 -6.33 35.97
N LYS A 101 -3.95 -6.02 36.54
CA LYS A 101 -3.82 -5.02 37.62
C LYS A 101 -3.75 -3.59 37.06
N ASN A 102 -3.32 -3.43 35.82
CA ASN A 102 -3.29 -2.15 35.13
C ASN A 102 -4.62 -1.93 34.42
N GLN A 103 -5.49 -1.11 35.00
CA GLN A 103 -6.76 -0.68 34.39
C GLN A 103 -6.55 0.37 33.27
N LEU A 104 -5.50 0.19 32.46
CA LEU A 104 -5.14 1.11 31.39
C LEU A 104 -6.09 0.93 30.21
N SER A 105 -6.65 2.05 29.75
CA SER A 105 -7.42 2.09 28.52
C SER A 105 -6.52 1.85 27.30
N ILE A 106 -7.12 1.38 26.21
CA ILE A 106 -6.42 1.19 24.92
C ILE A 106 -5.71 2.48 24.48
N SER A 107 -6.33 3.64 24.72
CA SER A 107 -5.77 4.95 24.37
C SER A 107 -4.53 5.28 25.19
N GLU A 108 -4.47 4.91 26.46
CA GLU A 108 -3.30 5.11 27.31
C GLU A 108 -2.16 4.18 26.92
N ILE A 109 -2.46 2.91 26.64
CA ILE A 109 -1.47 1.95 26.12
C ILE A 109 -0.85 2.47 24.82
N MET A 110 -1.68 3.01 23.91
CA MET A 110 -1.19 3.63 22.67
C MET A 110 -0.24 4.80 22.94
N LYS A 111 -0.55 5.67 23.90
CA LYS A 111 0.32 6.80 24.28
C LYS A 111 1.63 6.31 24.90
N LEU A 112 1.57 5.37 25.83
CA LEU A 112 2.75 4.84 26.54
C LEU A 112 3.73 4.11 25.60
N VAL A 113 3.20 3.38 24.62
CA VAL A 113 4.01 2.61 23.66
C VAL A 113 4.36 3.45 22.41
N ASP A 114 3.91 4.70 22.35
CA ASP A 114 4.11 5.61 21.21
C ASP A 114 3.58 4.98 19.89
N ILE A 115 2.28 4.65 19.88
CA ILE A 115 1.57 4.08 18.73
C ILE A 115 0.40 4.99 18.34
N ASN A 116 0.44 5.49 17.10
CA ASN A 116 -0.54 6.48 16.62
C ASN A 116 -1.89 5.89 16.19
N SER A 117 -2.03 4.57 16.05
CA SER A 117 -3.30 3.97 15.60
C SER A 117 -3.65 2.68 16.35
N LYS A 118 -4.94 2.50 16.64
CA LYS A 118 -5.49 1.26 17.21
C LYS A 118 -5.18 0.06 16.31
N ALA A 119 -5.20 0.26 14.99
CA ALA A 119 -4.87 -0.79 14.01
C ALA A 119 -3.43 -1.28 14.18
N THR A 120 -2.46 -0.36 14.37
CA THR A 120 -1.05 -0.72 14.62
C THR A 120 -0.91 -1.45 15.95
N LEU A 121 -1.59 -0.98 17.02
CA LEU A 121 -1.58 -1.66 18.31
C LEU A 121 -2.09 -3.11 18.17
N TYR A 122 -3.28 -3.30 17.58
CA TYR A 122 -3.83 -4.64 17.41
C TYR A 122 -3.00 -5.51 16.46
N LYS A 123 -2.37 -4.93 15.44
CA LYS A 123 -1.41 -5.63 14.60
C LYS A 123 -0.21 -6.13 15.42
N TYR A 124 0.32 -5.31 16.33
CA TYR A 124 1.43 -5.70 17.20
C TYR A 124 1.00 -6.82 18.15
N LEU A 125 -0.15 -6.67 18.82
CA LEU A 125 -0.71 -7.71 19.69
C LEU A 125 -0.96 -9.00 18.92
N ALA A 126 -1.42 -8.92 17.66
CA ALA A 126 -1.58 -10.09 16.81
C ALA A 126 -0.23 -10.76 16.48
N HIS A 127 0.83 -10.01 16.18
CA HIS A 127 2.17 -10.60 16.05
C HIS A 127 2.64 -11.28 17.35
N ARG A 128 2.18 -10.81 18.52
CA ARG A 128 2.48 -11.39 19.84
C ARG A 128 1.58 -12.55 20.26
N GLY A 129 0.65 -12.99 19.41
CA GLY A 129 -0.18 -14.17 19.68
C GLY A 129 -1.60 -13.86 20.15
N ARG A 130 -2.06 -12.59 20.12
CA ARG A 130 -3.48 -12.29 20.29
C ARG A 130 -4.24 -12.86 19.10
N ARG A 131 -5.23 -13.71 19.36
CA ARG A 131 -6.06 -14.37 18.36
C ARG A 131 -7.52 -14.22 18.69
N ASN A 132 -8.36 -14.31 17.67
CA ASN A 132 -9.81 -14.43 17.83
C ASN A 132 -10.25 -15.76 17.22
N CYS A 133 -11.13 -16.47 17.90
CA CYS A 133 -11.66 -17.71 17.33
C CYS A 133 -12.47 -17.41 16.06
N VAL A 134 -12.19 -18.10 14.96
CA VAL A 134 -12.94 -17.90 13.70
C VAL A 134 -14.44 -18.15 13.90
N ILE A 135 -14.79 -19.11 14.76
CA ILE A 135 -16.16 -19.57 15.00
C ILE A 135 -16.89 -18.66 16.00
N CYS A 136 -16.41 -18.54 17.24
CA CYS A 136 -17.12 -17.81 18.29
C CYS A 136 -16.58 -16.40 18.58
N LYS A 137 -15.56 -15.95 17.85
CA LYS A 137 -14.90 -14.64 18.01
C LYS A 137 -14.27 -14.37 19.38
N THR A 138 -14.34 -15.31 20.32
CA THR A 138 -13.68 -15.20 21.63
C THR A 138 -12.18 -14.96 21.44
N MET A 139 -11.66 -13.96 22.14
CA MET A 139 -10.25 -13.61 22.16
C MET A 139 -9.47 -14.59 23.04
N PHE A 140 -8.28 -14.98 22.59
CA PHE A 140 -7.35 -15.82 23.35
C PHE A 140 -5.90 -15.55 22.92
N TRP A 141 -4.96 -16.13 23.65
CA TRP A 141 -3.53 -16.01 23.38
C TRP A 141 -2.95 -17.34 22.95
N ASP A 142 -2.41 -17.38 21.74
CA ASP A 142 -1.76 -18.54 21.15
C ASP A 142 -0.84 -18.05 20.02
N LYS A 143 0.47 -18.26 20.18
CA LYS A 143 1.47 -17.85 19.19
C LYS A 143 1.63 -18.88 18.07
N ASP A 144 1.28 -20.14 18.33
CA ASP A 144 1.50 -21.26 17.42
C ASP A 144 0.41 -21.33 16.36
N GLN A 145 -0.80 -20.86 16.70
CA GLN A 145 -1.89 -20.75 15.73
C GLN A 145 -1.69 -19.61 14.73
N ASP A 146 -2.04 -19.88 13.48
CA ASP A 146 -2.11 -18.90 12.40
C ASP A 146 -3.03 -17.72 12.76
N MET A 147 -2.68 -16.52 12.28
CA MET A 147 -3.39 -15.28 12.62
C MET A 147 -4.84 -15.24 12.11
N HIS A 148 -5.13 -15.93 11.01
CA HIS A 148 -6.44 -15.91 10.35
C HIS A 148 -7.21 -17.23 10.51
N LYS A 149 -6.53 -18.33 10.85
CA LYS A 149 -7.12 -19.65 11.04
C LYS A 149 -6.98 -20.15 12.48
N SER A 150 -7.34 -19.31 13.44
CA SER A 150 -7.23 -19.60 14.87
C SER A 150 -8.56 -20.05 15.52
N TYR A 151 -8.51 -21.05 16.39
CA TYR A 151 -9.61 -21.66 17.12
C TYR A 151 -9.34 -21.68 18.63
N CYS A 152 -10.34 -21.32 19.43
CA CYS A 152 -10.23 -21.44 20.88
C CYS A 152 -10.23 -22.93 21.30
N LYS A 153 -9.75 -23.22 22.52
CA LYS A 153 -9.67 -24.59 23.07
C LYS A 153 -10.98 -25.40 22.91
N LYS A 154 -12.14 -24.76 23.12
CA LYS A 154 -13.46 -25.39 22.95
C LYS A 154 -13.70 -25.91 21.52
N HIS A 155 -13.32 -25.12 20.51
CA HIS A 155 -13.53 -25.48 19.10
C HIS A 155 -12.46 -26.41 18.54
N ILE A 156 -11.24 -26.39 19.09
CA ILE A 156 -10.21 -27.39 18.79
C ILE A 156 -10.69 -28.77 19.23
N ASN A 157 -11.12 -28.89 20.49
CA ASN A 157 -11.58 -30.16 21.05
C ASN A 157 -12.81 -30.72 20.32
N LYS A 158 -13.73 -29.85 19.86
CA LYS A 158 -14.91 -30.26 19.09
C LYS A 158 -14.56 -30.81 17.69
N ARG A 159 -13.53 -30.25 17.04
CA ARG A 159 -13.03 -30.74 15.74
C ARG A 159 -12.31 -32.09 15.85
N GLY A 160 -11.50 -32.28 16.89
CA GLY A 160 -10.82 -33.56 17.13
C GLY A 160 -11.80 -34.73 17.33
N LYS A 161 -12.94 -34.49 17.98
CA LYS A 161 -13.99 -35.50 18.20
C LYS A 161 -14.79 -35.85 16.93
N ASN A 162 -14.94 -34.92 15.99
CA ASN A 162 -15.70 -35.17 14.75
C ASN A 162 -14.88 -35.91 13.67
N ASN A 163 -13.55 -36.03 13.81
CA ASN A 163 -12.68 -36.75 12.88
C ASN A 163 -12.35 -38.19 13.34
N GLN A 164 -12.95 -38.66 14.44
CA GLN A 164 -12.72 -40.00 15.01
C GLN A 164 -13.96 -40.91 14.91
N ASN A 165 -15.02 -40.46 14.22
CA ASN A 165 -16.23 -41.24 13.91
C ASN A 165 -16.38 -41.42 12.40
#